data_AF-A0A948QAT2-F1
#
_entry.id   AF-A0A948QAT2-F1
#
_cell.length_a   1.000
_cell.length_b   1.000
_cell.length_c   1.000
_cell.angle_alpha   90.00
_cell.angle_beta   90.00
_cell.angle_gamma   90.00
#
_symmetry.space_group_name_H-M   'P 1'
#
loop_
_entity.id
_entity.type
_entity.pdbx_description
1 polymer ?
#
loop_
_entity_poly.entity_id
_entity_poly.type
_entity_poly.pdbx_seq_one_letter_code
_entity_poly.pdbx_strand_id
1 'polypeptide(L)'
;MDNTNKTLPISERLVLLVKNPTKIFVFWRWNKAKTENFLNKNFKKEVILKFYYAPERSFACQKSLKWDKFKEYMDIPQKGKDYYAIMHAETEEGEVIQLMESNVITVPGLESEEVKDTYASGFFKKESV
;
A
#
# COMPACT_ATOMS: atom_id res chain seq x y z
N MET A 1 2.31 4.54 -40.79
CA MET A 1 3.07 4.85 -39.56
C MET A 1 2.11 4.66 -38.40
N ASP A 2 2.08 3.46 -37.85
CA ASP A 2 1.12 3.08 -36.82
C ASP A 2 1.53 3.62 -35.45
N ASN A 3 0.86 4.70 -35.03
CA ASN A 3 0.90 5.21 -33.67
C ASN A 3 0.12 4.24 -32.76
N THR A 4 0.76 3.13 -32.39
CA THR A 4 0.26 2.23 -31.35
C THR A 4 0.56 2.84 -29.99
N ASN A 5 -0.33 3.74 -29.56
CA ASN A 5 -0.55 4.00 -28.13
C ASN A 5 -0.99 2.68 -27.49
N LYS A 6 -0.01 1.84 -27.17
CA LYS A 6 -0.19 0.58 -26.44
C LYS A 6 -0.61 0.98 -25.03
N THR A 7 -1.91 1.20 -24.83
CA THR A 7 -2.51 1.27 -23.50
C THR A 7 -2.12 -0.03 -22.81
N LEU A 8 -1.16 0.07 -21.89
CA LEU A 8 -0.71 -1.07 -21.10
C LEU A 8 -1.95 -1.76 -20.53
N PRO A 9 -2.03 -3.10 -20.63
CA PRO A 9 -3.15 -3.82 -20.04
C PRO A 9 -3.22 -3.40 -18.58
N ILE A 10 -4.41 -2.99 -18.17
CA ILE A 10 -4.72 -2.57 -16.80
C ILE A 10 -4.45 -3.79 -15.91
N SER A 11 -3.24 -3.86 -15.36
CA SER A 11 -2.86 -4.93 -14.47
C SER A 11 -3.48 -4.67 -13.10
N GLU A 12 -3.95 -5.75 -12.52
CA GLU A 12 -4.34 -5.78 -11.12
C GLU A 12 -3.15 -5.37 -10.24
N ARG A 13 -3.41 -4.58 -9.19
CA ARG A 13 -2.34 -4.10 -8.32
C ARG A 13 -2.83 -3.78 -6.92
N LEU A 14 -2.02 -4.13 -5.92
CA LEU A 14 -2.07 -3.61 -4.55
C LEU A 14 -0.77 -2.84 -4.28
N VAL A 15 -0.87 -1.60 -3.80
CA VAL A 15 0.28 -0.76 -3.48
C VAL A 15 0.15 -0.21 -2.08
N LEU A 16 1.23 -0.29 -1.33
CA LEU A 16 1.43 0.42 -0.07
C LEU A 16 2.43 1.53 -0.28
N LEU A 17 2.13 2.72 0.27
CA LEU A 17 3.05 3.85 0.34
C LEU A 17 3.02 4.43 1.75
N VAL A 18 4.18 4.75 2.30
CA VAL A 18 4.27 5.51 3.56
C VAL A 18 3.97 6.97 3.22
N LYS A 19 2.89 7.54 3.77
CA LYS A 19 2.57 8.95 3.58
C LYS A 19 3.34 9.82 4.57
N ASN A 20 3.41 9.37 5.81
CA ASN A 20 4.17 9.98 6.89
C ASN A 20 4.44 8.90 7.96
N PRO A 21 5.22 9.20 9.02
CA PRO A 21 5.55 8.20 10.06
C PRO A 21 4.35 7.67 10.87
N THR A 22 3.13 8.13 10.59
CA THR A 22 1.91 7.70 11.30
C THR A 22 0.86 7.08 10.38
N LYS A 23 0.97 7.24 9.05
CA LYS A 23 -0.05 6.81 8.09
C LYS A 23 0.53 6.11 6.87
N ILE A 24 -0.08 4.99 6.55
CA ILE A 24 0.11 4.26 5.29
C ILE A 24 -1.05 4.61 4.36
N PHE A 25 -0.71 4.89 3.12
CA PHE A 25 -1.64 4.92 2.01
C PHE A 25 -1.68 3.55 1.35
N VAL A 26 -2.89 3.02 1.21
CA VAL A 26 -3.18 1.78 0.50
C VAL A 26 -3.93 2.13 -0.77
N PHE A 27 -3.52 1.58 -1.90
CA PHE A 27 -4.22 1.67 -3.17
C PHE A 27 -4.39 0.29 -3.77
N TRP A 28 -5.56 0.01 -4.32
CA TRP A 28 -5.80 -1.22 -5.05
C TRP A 28 -6.60 -0.98 -6.32
N ARG A 29 -6.40 -1.86 -7.29
CA ARG A 29 -7.12 -1.86 -8.55
C ARG A 29 -7.37 -3.29 -8.99
N TRP A 30 -8.60 -3.57 -9.37
CA TRP A 30 -9.02 -4.86 -9.89
C TRP A 30 -8.77 -4.97 -11.39
N ASN A 31 -8.51 -6.20 -11.84
CA ASN A 31 -8.70 -6.53 -13.26
C ASN A 31 -10.19 -6.71 -13.56
N LYS A 32 -10.50 -6.90 -14.85
CA LYS A 32 -11.88 -7.09 -15.31
C LYS A 32 -12.57 -8.29 -14.63
N ALA A 33 -11.89 -9.43 -14.55
CA ALA A 33 -12.45 -10.66 -13.98
C ALA A 33 -12.84 -10.52 -12.50
N LYS A 34 -11.99 -9.91 -11.66
CA LYS A 34 -12.31 -9.69 -10.25
C LYS A 34 -13.41 -8.64 -10.07
N THR A 35 -13.41 -7.61 -10.91
CA THR A 35 -14.52 -6.63 -10.93
C THR A 35 -15.83 -7.33 -11.22
N GLU A 36 -15.88 -8.22 -12.21
CA GLU A 36 -17.06 -9.02 -12.54
C GLU A 36 -17.48 -9.93 -11.38
N ASN A 37 -16.54 -10.56 -10.66
CA ASN A 37 -16.87 -11.37 -9.49
C ASN A 37 -17.54 -10.56 -8.37
N PHE A 38 -17.09 -9.34 -8.09
CA PHE A 38 -17.78 -8.45 -7.13
C PHE A 38 -19.15 -7.99 -7.64
N LEU A 39 -19.28 -7.67 -8.93
CA LEU A 39 -20.53 -7.22 -9.53
C LEU A 39 -21.59 -8.32 -9.58
N ASN A 40 -21.17 -9.56 -9.88
CA ASN A 40 -22.04 -10.73 -9.96
C ASN A 40 -22.36 -11.34 -8.59
N LYS A 41 -21.88 -10.73 -7.49
CA LYS A 41 -22.04 -11.23 -6.11
C LYS A 41 -21.44 -12.63 -5.90
N ASN A 42 -20.36 -12.95 -6.61
CA ASN A 42 -19.55 -14.13 -6.28
C ASN A 42 -18.70 -13.86 -5.03
N PHE A 43 -18.35 -12.59 -4.81
CA PHE A 43 -17.69 -12.09 -3.61
C PHE A 43 -18.57 -11.10 -2.88
N LYS A 44 -18.46 -11.08 -1.55
CA LYS A 44 -19.04 -10.03 -0.71
C LYS A 44 -18.50 -8.66 -1.12
N LYS A 45 -19.27 -7.61 -0.88
CA LYS A 45 -18.89 -6.20 -1.17
C LYS A 45 -17.85 -5.62 -0.21
N GLU A 46 -17.22 -6.46 0.60
CA GLU A 46 -16.14 -6.10 1.49
C GLU A 46 -14.90 -6.94 1.19
N VAL A 47 -13.74 -6.31 1.31
CA VAL A 47 -12.44 -6.97 1.20
C VAL A 47 -11.69 -6.83 2.51
N ILE A 48 -10.97 -7.88 2.88
CA ILE A 48 -10.20 -7.94 4.11
C ILE A 48 -8.75 -7.68 3.76
N LEU A 49 -8.22 -6.54 4.20
CA LEU A 49 -6.81 -6.23 4.07
C LEU A 49 -6.07 -6.67 5.33
N LYS A 50 -5.14 -7.62 5.19
CA LYS A 50 -4.29 -8.11 6.28
C LYS A 50 -2.88 -7.59 6.09
N PHE A 51 -2.33 -6.97 7.13
CA PHE A 51 -0.94 -6.53 7.19
C PHE A 51 -0.08 -7.55 7.91
N TYR A 52 1.14 -7.68 7.43
CA TYR A 52 2.15 -8.59 7.97
C TYR A 52 3.47 -7.84 8.11
N TYR A 53 4.24 -8.20 9.13
CA TYR A 53 5.63 -7.78 9.25
C TYR A 53 6.47 -8.51 8.19
N ALA A 54 7.20 -7.79 7.35
CA ALA A 54 7.91 -8.39 6.21
C ALA A 54 9.01 -9.40 6.60
N PRO A 55 9.84 -9.16 7.64
CA PRO A 55 10.94 -10.08 7.98
C PRO A 55 10.44 -11.44 8.51
N GLU A 56 9.37 -11.42 9.30
CA GLU A 56 8.86 -12.61 10.01
C GLU A 56 7.62 -13.22 9.33
N ARG A 57 7.00 -12.47 8.40
CA ARG A 57 5.66 -12.76 7.85
C ARG A 57 4.60 -12.98 8.93
N SER A 58 4.82 -12.40 10.11
CA SER A 58 3.92 -12.46 11.24
C SER A 58 2.77 -11.47 11.06
N PHE A 59 1.57 -11.86 11.49
CA PHE A 59 0.38 -11.02 11.38
C PHE A 59 0.52 -9.75 12.24
N ALA A 60 0.26 -8.59 11.64
CA ALA A 60 0.30 -7.30 12.34
C ALA A 60 -1.10 -6.81 12.69
N CYS A 61 -1.96 -6.62 11.68
CA CYS A 61 -3.33 -6.18 11.86
C CYS A 61 -4.18 -6.48 10.62
N GLN A 62 -5.50 -6.28 10.72
CA GLN A 62 -6.38 -6.34 9.56
C GLN A 62 -7.44 -5.25 9.58
N LYS A 63 -8.01 -4.95 8.40
CA LYS A 63 -9.10 -3.99 8.23
C LYS A 63 -10.05 -4.44 7.13
N SER A 64 -11.36 -4.38 7.39
CA SER A 64 -12.38 -4.53 6.34
C SER A 64 -12.55 -3.21 5.58
N LEU A 65 -12.60 -3.29 4.25
CA LEU A 65 -12.69 -2.16 3.34
C LEU A 65 -13.79 -2.42 2.31
N LYS A 66 -14.45 -1.36 1.84
CA LYS A 66 -15.35 -1.47 0.69
C LYS A 66 -14.55 -1.74 -0.58
N TRP A 67 -14.93 -2.75 -1.35
CA TRP A 67 -14.19 -3.20 -2.54
C TRP A 67 -14.01 -2.10 -3.61
N ASP A 68 -14.93 -1.14 -3.67
CA ASP A 68 -15.05 -0.06 -4.66
C ASP A 68 -14.41 1.27 -4.22
N LYS A 69 -13.77 1.32 -3.05
CA LYS A 69 -13.11 2.56 -2.58
C LYS A 69 -11.78 2.82 -3.28
N PHE A 70 -11.10 1.76 -3.75
CA PHE A 70 -9.79 1.74 -4.44
C PHE A 70 -8.60 2.36 -3.69
N LYS A 71 -8.84 3.04 -2.57
CA LYS A 71 -7.79 3.63 -1.73
C LYS A 71 -8.24 3.76 -0.28
N GLU A 72 -7.29 3.73 0.63
CA GLU A 72 -7.52 3.96 2.05
C GLU A 72 -6.30 4.58 2.72
N TYR A 73 -6.53 5.33 3.79
CA TYR A 73 -5.48 5.70 4.73
C TYR A 73 -5.64 4.90 6.01
N MET A 74 -4.54 4.35 6.50
CA MET A 74 -4.51 3.55 7.72
C MET A 74 -3.43 4.06 8.64
N ASP A 75 -3.73 4.02 9.93
CA ASP A 75 -2.72 4.26 10.96
C ASP A 75 -1.77 3.06 11.04
N ILE A 76 -0.52 3.37 11.32
CA ILE A 76 0.55 2.36 11.37
C ILE A 76 0.48 1.66 12.73
N PRO A 77 0.40 0.31 12.78
CA PRO A 77 0.38 -0.43 14.04
C PRO A 77 1.64 -0.22 14.87
N GLN A 78 2.82 -0.25 14.23
CA GLN A 78 4.11 -0.06 14.89
C GLN A 78 5.09 0.66 13.95
N LYS A 79 5.82 1.64 14.46
CA LYS A 79 6.84 2.39 13.69
C LYS A 79 8.16 1.62 13.64
N GLY A 80 9.03 1.95 12.68
CA GLY A 80 10.35 1.32 12.54
C GLY A 80 10.30 -0.12 12.09
N LYS A 81 9.25 -0.50 11.36
CA LYS A 81 8.99 -1.87 10.91
C LYS A 81 8.71 -1.90 9.42
N ASP A 82 9.05 -3.03 8.81
CA ASP A 82 8.73 -3.32 7.42
C ASP A 82 7.41 -4.07 7.32
N TYR A 83 6.57 -3.67 6.39
CA TYR A 83 5.24 -4.22 6.21
C TYR A 83 4.97 -4.60 4.77
N TYR A 84 4.14 -5.62 4.58
CA TYR A 84 3.40 -5.86 3.35
C TYR A 84 1.95 -6.20 3.70
N ALA A 85 1.07 -6.18 2.70
CA ALA A 85 -0.33 -6.50 2.89
C ALA A 85 -0.83 -7.51 1.86
N ILE A 86 -1.78 -8.34 2.29
CA ILE A 86 -2.51 -9.28 1.46
C ILE A 86 -3.99 -8.93 1.55
N MET A 87 -4.62 -8.72 0.38
CA MET A 87 -6.05 -8.46 0.29
C MET A 87 -6.79 -9.75 -0.03
N HIS A 88 -7.82 -10.03 0.75
CA HIS A 88 -8.69 -11.18 0.62
C HIS A 88 -10.13 -10.73 0.31
N ALA A 89 -10.89 -11.59 -0.35
CA ALA A 89 -12.34 -11.49 -0.41
C ALA A 89 -12.96 -12.70 0.26
N GLU A 90 -14.18 -12.51 0.75
CA GLU A 90 -15.02 -13.60 1.22
C GLU A 90 -16.06 -13.92 0.13
N THR A 91 -16.26 -15.19 -0.18
CA THR A 91 -17.35 -15.64 -1.05
C THR A 91 -18.69 -15.54 -0.32
N GLU A 92 -19.80 -15.61 -1.05
CA GLU A 92 -21.13 -15.68 -0.41
C GLU A 92 -21.29 -16.94 0.46
N GLU A 93 -20.51 -18.00 0.20
CA GLU A 93 -20.48 -19.23 0.99
C GLU A 93 -19.59 -19.12 2.24
N GLY A 94 -18.92 -17.99 2.45
CA GLY A 94 -18.07 -17.73 3.61
C GLY A 94 -16.60 -18.17 3.45
N GLU A 95 -16.20 -18.58 2.24
CA GLU A 95 -14.82 -18.94 1.95
C GLU A 95 -13.95 -17.69 1.81
N VAL A 96 -12.78 -17.67 2.44
CA VAL A 96 -11.84 -16.55 2.35
C VAL A 96 -10.74 -16.87 1.34
N ILE A 97 -10.72 -16.10 0.24
CA ILE A 97 -9.79 -16.28 -0.87
C ILE A 97 -8.81 -15.10 -0.94
N GLN A 98 -7.52 -15.41 -1.06
CA GLN A 98 -6.49 -14.40 -1.32
C GLN A 98 -6.60 -13.85 -2.75
N LEU A 99 -6.70 -12.53 -2.89
CA LEU A 99 -6.80 -11.87 -4.18
C LEU A 99 -5.44 -11.36 -4.65
N MET A 100 -4.73 -10.59 -3.82
CA MET A 100 -3.54 -9.85 -4.24
C MET A 100 -2.62 -9.58 -3.04
N GLU A 101 -1.33 -9.41 -3.35
CA GLU A 101 -0.28 -9.05 -2.40
C GLU A 101 0.36 -7.74 -2.83
N SER A 102 0.78 -6.94 -1.86
CA SER A 102 1.39 -5.63 -2.08
C SER A 102 2.92 -5.71 -2.23
N ASN A 103 3.53 -4.57 -2.57
CA ASN A 103 4.94 -4.35 -2.28
C ASN A 103 5.21 -4.30 -0.77
N VAL A 104 6.47 -4.51 -0.39
CA VAL A 104 6.98 -4.22 0.96
C VAL A 104 7.21 -2.72 1.09
N ILE A 105 6.94 -2.16 2.27
CA ILE A 105 7.28 -0.79 2.66
C ILE A 105 8.02 -0.78 3.99
N THR A 106 8.94 0.15 4.15
CA THR A 106 9.63 0.42 5.42
C THR A 106 9.02 1.65 6.07
N VAL A 107 8.45 1.47 7.27
CA VAL A 107 7.94 2.59 8.06
C VAL A 107 9.08 3.14 8.90
N PRO A 108 9.40 4.44 8.81
CA PRO A 108 10.46 5.03 9.62
C PRO A 108 10.15 4.90 11.11
N GLY A 109 11.16 4.54 11.90
CA GLY A 109 11.12 4.68 13.35
C GLY A 109 11.11 6.17 13.72
N LEU A 110 10.47 6.52 14.84
CA LEU A 110 10.83 7.77 15.49
C LEU A 110 12.18 7.51 16.16
N GLU A 111 13.28 7.74 15.46
CA GLU A 111 14.53 7.99 16.16
C GLU A 111 14.36 9.32 16.88
N SER A 112 14.16 9.26 18.19
CA SER A 112 14.54 10.37 19.04
C SER A 112 16.05 10.34 19.19
N GLU A 113 16.76 10.63 18.10
CA GLU A 113 18.09 11.21 18.21
C GLU A 113 17.96 12.63 17.68
N GLU A 114 18.42 13.56 18.50
CA GLU A 114 18.61 14.95 18.14
C GLU A 114 19.33 15.02 16.79
N VAL A 115 18.57 15.16 15.70
CA VAL A 115 19.10 15.81 14.51
C VAL A 115 19.33 17.24 14.97
N LYS A 116 20.52 17.51 15.52
CA LYS A 116 21.06 18.85 15.61
C LYS A 116 20.84 19.45 14.24
N ASP A 117 19.93 20.41 14.17
CA ASP A 117 19.72 21.29 13.02
C ASP A 117 21.07 21.93 12.68
N THR A 118 21.88 21.21 11.93
CA THR A 118 23.03 21.74 11.23
C THR A 118 22.59 21.84 9.78
N TYR A 119 21.59 22.70 9.57
CA TYR A 119 21.43 23.42 8.30
C TYR A 119 22.69 24.29 8.12
N ALA A 120 23.81 23.65 7.80
CA ALA A 120 24.93 24.32 7.18
C ALA A 120 24.47 24.64 5.76
N SER A 121 23.86 25.82 5.62
CA SER A 121 23.81 26.52 4.35
C SER A 121 25.26 26.69 3.89
N GLY A 122 25.71 25.77 3.05
CA GLY A 122 26.94 25.92 2.26
C GLY A 122 26.73 27.05 1.27
N PHE A 123 26.72 28.29 1.77
CA PHE A 123 26.79 29.50 0.97
C PHE A 123 28.01 29.39 0.06
N PHE A 124 27.74 29.32 -1.25
CA PHE A 124 28.71 29.58 -2.30
C PHE A 124 29.49 30.87 -1.96
N LYS A 125 30.75 30.76 -1.53
CA LYS A 125 31.69 31.85 -1.67
C LYS A 125 32.25 31.77 -3.08
N LYS A 126 31.76 32.67 -3.93
CA LYS A 126 32.36 32.97 -5.23
C LYS A 126 33.68 33.70 -4.94
N GLU A 127 34.81 33.08 -5.23
CA GLU A 127 36.10 33.77 -5.27
C GLU A 127 35.97 34.95 -6.24
N SER A 128 36.25 36.15 -5.73
CA SER A 128 36.47 37.34 -6.53
C SER A 128 37.90 37.77 -6.26
N VAL A 129 38.65 37.84 -7.35
CA VAL A 129 40.06 38.24 -7.48
C VAL A 129 40.36 39.55 -6.76
#